data_AF-A0A438FUL6-F1
#
_entry.id   AF-A0A438FUL6-F1
#
_cell.length_a   1.000
_cell.length_b   1.000
_cell.length_c   1.000
_cell.angle_alpha   90.00
_cell.angle_beta   90.00
_cell.angle_gamma   90.00
#
_symmetry.space_group_name_H-M   'P 1'
#
loop_
_entity.id
_entity.type
_entity.pdbx_description
1 polymer ?
#
loop_
_entity_poly.entity_id
_entity_poly.type
_entity_poly.pdbx_seq_one_letter_code
_entity_poly.pdbx_strand_id
1 'polypeptide(L)'
;MGDFLETEIHQCSTQSKNDSVENTLNKMMDGMQNDLSQKIDNLQYSVSRLTNLNTVQEKGRFPSQPHQNPKGIHEVELMRENLHRNGLMQLTFGNMTLELISSICPRSQSIRKKKKVQKRRIEEILPLFNEEEAQEAVKDEAPKLSLNPLPTELKYAYLEENKKCPVIISSSLTIP
;
A
#
# COMPACT_ATOMS: atom_id res chain seq x y z
N MET A 1 -16.07 64.91 -31.83
CA MET A 1 -15.92 63.75 -32.75
C MET A 1 -14.49 63.21 -32.75
N GLY A 2 -13.45 64.04 -32.69
CA GLY A 2 -12.05 63.59 -32.56
C GLY A 2 -11.77 62.78 -31.30
N ASP A 3 -12.16 63.28 -30.12
CA ASP A 3 -11.85 62.66 -28.82
C ASP A 3 -12.40 61.23 -28.68
N PHE A 4 -13.57 60.95 -29.28
CA PHE A 4 -14.20 59.63 -29.25
C PHE A 4 -13.42 58.59 -30.07
N LEU A 5 -12.97 58.96 -31.28
CA LEU A 5 -12.18 58.10 -32.14
C LEU A 5 -10.80 57.82 -31.56
N GLU A 6 -10.21 58.79 -30.86
CA GLU A 6 -8.90 58.65 -30.22
C GLU A 6 -8.96 57.64 -29.05
N THR A 7 -10.01 57.71 -28.22
CA THR A 7 -10.26 56.68 -27.19
C THR A 7 -10.47 55.28 -27.77
N GLU A 8 -11.16 55.16 -28.89
CA GLU A 8 -11.45 53.86 -29.52
C GLU A 8 -10.18 53.22 -30.13
N ILE A 9 -9.31 54.02 -30.73
CA ILE A 9 -7.99 53.59 -31.20
C ILE A 9 -7.10 53.15 -30.04
N HIS A 10 -7.07 53.92 -28.94
CA HIS A 10 -6.34 53.55 -27.74
C HIS A 10 -6.84 52.24 -27.14
N GLN A 11 -8.15 52.06 -27.04
CA GLN A 11 -8.76 50.83 -26.53
C GLN A 11 -8.43 49.62 -27.42
N CYS A 12 -8.52 49.77 -28.74
CA CYS A 12 -8.12 48.73 -29.70
C CYS A 12 -6.64 48.36 -29.57
N SER A 13 -5.75 49.37 -29.45
CA SER A 13 -4.32 49.14 -29.24
C SER A 13 -4.03 48.41 -27.92
N THR A 14 -4.76 48.73 -26.85
CA THR A 14 -4.61 48.03 -25.57
C THR A 14 -5.09 46.59 -25.63
N GLN A 15 -6.21 46.32 -26.30
CA GLN A 15 -6.72 44.96 -26.47
C GLN A 15 -5.74 44.08 -27.25
N SER A 16 -5.22 44.60 -28.37
CA SER A 16 -4.23 43.89 -29.17
C SER A 16 -2.94 43.56 -28.38
N LYS A 17 -2.49 44.47 -27.51
CA LYS A 17 -1.35 44.21 -26.61
C LYS A 17 -1.68 43.12 -25.58
N ASN A 18 -2.88 43.14 -25.02
CA ASN A 18 -3.33 42.10 -24.07
C ASN A 18 -3.35 40.72 -24.73
N ASP A 19 -3.90 40.61 -25.94
CA ASP A 19 -3.96 39.35 -26.69
C ASP A 19 -2.54 38.81 -26.97
N SER A 20 -1.57 39.69 -27.25
CA SER A 20 -0.16 39.31 -27.46
C SER A 20 0.52 38.82 -26.18
N VAL A 21 0.20 39.42 -25.04
CA VAL A 21 0.73 38.98 -23.74
C VAL A 21 0.12 37.64 -23.36
N GLU A 22 -1.19 37.48 -23.53
CA GLU A 22 -1.91 36.22 -23.27
C GLU A 22 -1.35 35.08 -24.13
N ASN A 23 -1.14 35.30 -25.42
CA ASN A 23 -0.52 34.31 -26.31
C ASN A 23 0.90 33.92 -25.87
N THR A 24 1.68 34.87 -25.34
CA THR A 24 3.03 34.58 -24.81
C THR A 24 2.96 33.72 -23.56
N LEU A 25 2.05 34.06 -22.63
CA LEU A 25 1.83 33.30 -21.40
C LEU A 25 1.35 31.88 -21.69
N ASN A 26 0.42 31.71 -22.63
CA ASN A 26 -0.08 30.40 -23.04
C ASN A 26 1.05 29.52 -23.60
N LYS A 27 1.91 30.05 -24.46
CA LYS A 27 3.07 29.29 -24.99
C LYS A 27 4.04 28.85 -23.89
N MET A 28 4.29 29.70 -22.90
CA MET A 28 5.15 29.34 -21.76
C MET A 28 4.48 28.28 -20.88
N MET A 29 3.16 28.38 -20.68
CA MET A 29 2.37 27.40 -19.94
C MET A 29 2.38 26.03 -20.63
N ASP A 30 2.18 25.99 -21.95
CA ASP A 30 2.22 24.77 -22.75
C ASP A 30 3.59 24.09 -22.67
N GLY A 31 4.68 24.87 -22.74
CA GLY A 31 6.04 24.36 -22.62
C GLY A 31 6.29 23.69 -21.26
N MET A 32 5.88 24.35 -20.18
CA MET A 32 5.99 23.81 -18.82
C MET A 32 5.11 22.57 -18.61
N GLN A 33 3.89 22.59 -19.14
CA GLN A 33 2.97 21.46 -19.05
C GLN A 33 3.51 20.24 -19.81
N ASN A 34 4.12 20.46 -20.98
CA ASN A 34 4.74 19.39 -21.76
C ASN A 34 5.96 18.78 -21.03
N ASP A 35 6.84 19.60 -20.43
CA ASP A 35 7.97 19.09 -19.64
C ASP A 35 7.48 18.24 -18.45
N LEU A 36 6.47 18.74 -17.72
CA LEU A 36 5.89 18.00 -16.60
C LEU A 36 5.23 16.70 -17.05
N SER A 37 4.49 16.73 -18.17
CA SER A 37 3.86 15.54 -18.74
C SER A 37 4.90 14.47 -19.07
N GLN A 38 6.01 14.85 -19.71
CA GLN A 38 7.08 13.90 -20.03
C GLN A 38 7.73 13.31 -18.78
N LYS A 39 7.94 14.11 -17.73
CA LYS A 39 8.44 13.59 -16.44
C LYS A 39 7.47 12.57 -15.83
N ILE A 40 6.16 12.82 -15.92
CA ILE A 40 5.12 11.88 -15.47
C ILE A 40 5.19 10.58 -16.27
N ASP A 41 5.27 10.66 -17.60
CA ASP A 41 5.35 9.48 -18.47
C ASP A 41 6.59 8.62 -18.15
N ASN A 42 7.74 9.27 -17.94
CA ASN A 42 9.00 8.61 -17.57
C ASN A 42 8.89 7.89 -16.21
N LEU A 43 8.23 8.52 -15.23
CA LEU A 43 8.00 7.92 -13.91
C LEU A 43 7.04 6.74 -14.01
N GLN A 44 5.94 6.88 -14.75
CA GLN A 44 4.98 5.80 -14.98
C GLN A 44 5.66 4.59 -15.66
N TYR A 45 6.55 4.83 -16.62
CA TYR A 45 7.35 3.78 -17.23
C TYR A 45 8.23 3.05 -16.19
N SER A 46 8.92 3.81 -15.35
CA SER A 46 9.81 3.28 -14.31
C SER A 46 9.05 2.44 -13.27
N VAL A 47 7.91 2.93 -12.81
CA VAL A 47 6.99 2.21 -11.90
C VAL A 47 6.51 0.91 -12.54
N SER A 48 6.14 0.95 -13.82
CA SER A 48 5.68 -0.23 -14.56
C SER A 48 6.78 -1.30 -14.65
N ARG A 49 8.02 -0.89 -14.97
CA ARG A 49 9.18 -1.79 -15.03
C ARG A 49 9.48 -2.41 -13.67
N LEU A 50 9.48 -1.62 -12.60
CA LEU A 50 9.72 -2.11 -11.24
C LEU A 50 8.62 -3.09 -10.79
N THR A 51 7.36 -2.77 -11.05
CA THR A 51 6.22 -3.65 -10.73
C THR A 51 6.37 -5.01 -11.40
N ASN A 52 6.71 -5.01 -12.69
CA ASN A 52 6.91 -6.25 -13.44
C ASN A 52 8.10 -7.05 -12.90
N LEU A 53 9.21 -6.39 -12.58
CA LEU A 53 10.37 -7.07 -11.99
C LEU A 53 10.03 -7.70 -10.63
N ASN A 54 9.31 -6.98 -9.76
CA ASN A 54 8.87 -7.49 -8.47
C ASN A 54 7.91 -8.69 -8.63
N THR A 55 7.01 -8.68 -9.62
CA THR A 55 6.17 -9.87 -9.88
C THR A 55 6.97 -11.10 -10.31
N VAL A 56 8.04 -10.91 -11.08
CA VAL A 56 8.92 -12.00 -11.50
C VAL A 56 9.78 -12.50 -10.34
N GLN A 57 10.24 -11.61 -9.46
CA GLN A 57 11.02 -11.97 -8.28
C GLN A 57 10.21 -12.75 -7.25
N GLU A 58 8.96 -12.35 -6.99
CA GLU A 58 8.02 -13.09 -6.14
C GLU A 58 7.71 -14.48 -6.74
N LYS A 59 7.55 -14.58 -8.07
CA LYS A 59 7.36 -15.87 -8.76
C LYS A 59 8.60 -16.78 -8.73
N GLY A 60 9.79 -16.22 -8.47
CA GLY A 60 11.06 -16.93 -8.46
C GLY A 60 11.66 -17.22 -7.08
N ARG A 61 11.07 -16.72 -5.98
CA ARG A 61 11.68 -16.85 -4.63
C ARG A 61 10.69 -16.98 -3.48
N PHE A 62 9.72 -17.89 -3.61
CA PHE A 62 9.00 -18.44 -2.44
C PHE A 62 9.41 -19.89 -2.18
N PRO A 63 10.06 -20.23 -1.04
CA PRO A 63 10.13 -21.60 -0.55
C PRO A 63 8.84 -21.97 0.20
N SER A 64 7.68 -21.66 -0.38
CA SER A 64 6.39 -21.91 0.27
C SER A 64 5.32 -22.28 -0.75
N GLN A 65 5.55 -23.38 -1.45
CA GLN A 65 4.44 -24.26 -1.73
C GLN A 65 4.44 -25.37 -0.67
N PRO A 66 3.41 -25.45 0.19
CA PRO A 66 3.09 -26.71 0.84
C PRO A 66 2.88 -27.72 -0.30
N HIS A 67 3.68 -28.79 -0.34
CA HIS A 67 3.37 -29.93 -1.19
C HIS A 67 1.89 -30.28 -1.02
N GLN A 68 1.20 -30.59 -2.12
CA GLN A 68 -0.19 -31.01 -2.06
C GLN A 68 -0.34 -32.11 -1.01
N ASN A 69 -1.20 -31.87 -0.02
CA ASN A 69 -1.57 -32.89 0.96
C ASN A 69 -2.13 -34.09 0.17
N PRO A 70 -1.59 -35.32 0.32
CA PRO A 70 -2.15 -36.49 -0.33
C PRO A 70 -3.62 -36.59 0.04
N LYS A 71 -4.50 -36.36 -0.95
CA LYS A 71 -5.94 -36.43 -0.75
C LYS A 71 -6.32 -37.87 -0.46
N GLY A 72 -6.96 -38.11 0.69
CA GLY A 72 -7.92 -39.20 0.82
C GLY A 72 -7.61 -40.33 1.81
N ILE A 73 -7.23 -40.04 3.06
CA ILE A 73 -7.30 -41.08 4.12
C ILE A 73 -7.91 -40.59 5.45
N HIS A 74 -8.18 -39.28 5.62
CA HIS A 74 -8.93 -38.81 6.78
C HIS A 74 -10.04 -37.85 6.35
N GLU A 75 -11.28 -38.32 6.43
CA GLU A 75 -12.47 -37.50 6.34
C GLU A 75 -12.51 -36.57 7.56
N VAL A 76 -12.46 -35.26 7.32
CA VAL A 76 -12.71 -34.25 8.37
C VAL A 76 -14.18 -33.91 8.30
N GLU A 77 -14.98 -34.58 9.13
CA GLU A 77 -16.41 -34.28 9.29
C GLU A 77 -16.55 -32.99 10.11
N LEU A 78 -16.65 -31.85 9.42
CA LEU A 78 -16.90 -30.57 10.06
C LEU A 78 -18.40 -30.49 10.38
N MET A 79 -18.78 -30.90 11.58
CA MET A 79 -20.13 -30.74 12.10
C MET A 79 -20.43 -29.24 12.22
N ARG A 80 -20.96 -28.66 11.14
CA ARG A 80 -21.34 -27.24 11.01
C ARG A 80 -22.36 -26.81 12.08
N GLU A 81 -22.99 -27.77 12.75
CA GLU A 81 -23.98 -27.58 13.81
C GLU A 81 -23.37 -27.23 15.17
N ASN A 82 -22.07 -27.43 15.41
CA ASN A 82 -21.43 -27.13 16.70
C ASN A 82 -20.89 -25.69 16.82
N LEU A 83 -21.44 -24.75 16.06
CA LEU A 83 -21.25 -23.33 16.36
C LEU A 83 -22.10 -22.99 17.60
N HIS A 84 -21.59 -23.37 18.77
CA HIS A 84 -22.14 -22.93 20.04
C HIS A 84 -22.20 -21.40 19.98
N ARG A 85 -23.31 -20.80 20.42
CA ARG A 85 -23.61 -19.35 20.32
C ARG A 85 -22.56 -18.41 20.96
N ASN A 86 -21.48 -19.00 21.47
CA ASN A 86 -20.41 -18.40 22.24
C ASN A 86 -19.11 -18.26 21.41
N GLY A 87 -19.12 -18.59 20.11
CA GLY A 87 -17.95 -18.47 19.22
C GLY A 87 -16.91 -19.59 19.38
N LEU A 88 -17.20 -20.63 20.16
CA LEU A 88 -16.34 -21.80 20.30
C LEU A 88 -16.63 -22.79 19.15
N MET A 89 -15.61 -23.11 18.38
CA MET A 89 -15.65 -24.08 17.29
C MET A 89 -14.90 -25.34 17.72
N GLN A 90 -15.62 -26.44 17.90
CA GLN A 90 -15.02 -27.75 18.14
C GLN A 90 -14.65 -28.44 16.82
N LEU A 91 -13.43 -28.95 16.74
CA LEU A 91 -12.91 -29.77 15.66
C LEU A 91 -12.54 -31.13 16.23
N THR A 92 -13.00 -32.21 15.60
CA THR A 92 -12.71 -33.58 16.03
C THR A 92 -11.97 -34.34 14.93
N PHE A 93 -10.89 -35.01 15.29
CA PHE A 93 -10.11 -35.86 14.40
C PHE A 93 -9.81 -37.18 15.10
N GLY A 94 -10.54 -38.25 14.74
CA GLY A 94 -10.52 -39.51 15.48
C GLY A 94 -10.94 -39.30 16.94
N ASN A 95 -10.14 -39.78 17.90
CA ASN A 95 -10.40 -39.60 19.33
C ASN A 95 -9.86 -38.27 19.90
N MET A 96 -9.30 -37.39 19.07
CA MET A 96 -8.82 -36.08 19.51
C MET A 96 -9.86 -35.00 19.21
N THR A 97 -10.17 -34.19 20.21
CA THR A 97 -11.04 -33.02 20.09
C THR A 97 -10.24 -31.75 20.37
N LEU A 98 -10.46 -30.71 19.56
CA LEU A 98 -9.81 -29.42 19.66
C LEU A 98 -10.87 -28.33 19.70
N GLU A 99 -10.78 -27.43 20.68
CA GLU A 99 -11.68 -26.29 20.85
C GLU A 99 -10.99 -25.01 20.39
N LEU A 100 -11.50 -24.39 19.33
CA LEU A 100 -11.01 -23.13 18.79
C LEU A 100 -11.99 -22.01 19.11
N ILE A 101 -11.57 -21.03 19.90
CA ILE A 101 -12.35 -19.81 20.13
C ILE A 101 -12.21 -18.92 18.88
N SER A 102 -13.22 -18.93 18.02
CA SER A 102 -13.33 -18.00 16.91
C SER A 102 -13.98 -16.72 17.41
N SER A 103 -13.18 -15.71 17.72
CA SER A 103 -13.68 -14.33 17.73
C SER A 103 -14.12 -14.04 16.30
N ILE A 104 -15.41 -14.20 16.02
CA ILE A 104 -16.00 -14.01 14.70
C ILE A 104 -15.55 -12.64 14.17
N CYS A 105 -14.54 -12.65 13.30
CA CYS A 105 -14.14 -11.50 12.53
C CYS A 105 -14.97 -11.60 11.26
N PRO A 106 -16.07 -10.83 11.11
CA PRO A 106 -16.89 -10.93 9.92
C PRO A 106 -16.03 -10.54 8.72
N ARG A 107 -15.64 -11.58 7.97
CA ARG A 107 -14.99 -11.50 6.67
C ARG A 107 -15.78 -10.50 5.83
N SER A 108 -15.15 -9.38 5.52
CA SER A 108 -15.72 -8.20 4.88
C SER A 108 -16.47 -8.54 3.58
N GLN A 109 -17.78 -8.73 3.68
CA GLN A 109 -18.71 -8.63 2.55
C GLN A 109 -19.23 -7.19 2.48
N SER A 110 -18.59 -6.36 1.66
CA SER A 110 -19.31 -5.32 0.91
C SER A 110 -18.46 -4.87 -0.28
N ILE A 111 -18.58 -5.60 -1.39
CA ILE A 111 -18.44 -4.97 -2.71
C ILE A 111 -19.79 -4.33 -3.01
N ARG A 112 -19.75 -3.02 -3.27
CA ARG A 112 -20.77 -2.09 -3.81
C ARG A 112 -21.18 -0.99 -2.83
N LYS A 113 -20.93 0.23 -3.31
CA LYS A 113 -21.17 1.56 -2.74
C LYS A 113 -20.04 2.08 -1.86
N LYS A 114 -19.03 2.72 -2.48
CA LYS A 114 -18.58 4.11 -2.20
C LYS A 114 -17.52 4.60 -3.22
N LYS A 115 -17.81 4.50 -4.54
CA LYS A 115 -17.06 5.25 -5.59
C LYS A 115 -17.55 6.71 -5.74
N LYS A 116 -17.98 7.35 -4.65
CA LYS A 116 -18.43 8.75 -4.61
C LYS A 116 -17.93 9.54 -3.39
N VAL A 117 -16.89 9.06 -2.69
CA VAL A 117 -16.28 9.77 -1.54
C VAL A 117 -14.79 10.10 -1.77
N GLN A 118 -14.18 9.67 -2.88
CA GLN A 118 -12.78 10.01 -3.20
C GLN A 118 -12.58 11.29 -4.02
N LYS A 119 -13.65 12.01 -4.41
CA LYS A 119 -13.50 13.31 -5.10
C LYS A 119 -13.37 14.51 -4.14
N ARG A 120 -13.61 14.33 -2.84
CA ARG A 120 -13.63 15.43 -1.86
C ARG A 120 -12.39 15.51 -0.94
N ARG A 121 -11.40 14.63 -1.09
CA ARG A 121 -10.18 14.64 -0.24
C ARG A 121 -8.91 15.07 -0.97
N ILE A 122 -8.96 15.27 -2.29
CA ILE A 122 -7.78 15.70 -3.08
C ILE A 122 -7.60 17.23 -3.01
N GLU A 123 -8.67 17.99 -2.77
CA GLU A 123 -8.60 19.45 -2.59
C GLU A 123 -8.02 19.88 -1.23
N GLU A 124 -7.97 18.98 -0.25
CA GLU A 124 -7.51 19.28 1.12
C GLU A 124 -5.99 19.09 1.32
N ILE A 125 -5.29 18.46 0.37
CA ILE A 125 -3.85 18.14 0.47
C ILE A 125 -2.97 19.19 -0.26
N LEU A 126 -3.55 20.00 -1.15
CA LEU A 126 -2.81 21.00 -1.92
C LEU A 126 -2.20 22.18 -1.13
N PRO A 127 -2.60 22.53 0.11
CA PRO A 127 -1.93 23.62 0.82
C PRO A 127 -0.58 23.25 1.47
N LEU A 128 -0.15 21.98 1.48
CA LEU A 128 1.03 21.54 2.25
C LEU A 128 2.37 21.56 1.49
N PHE A 129 2.39 21.94 0.22
CA PHE A 129 3.60 21.89 -0.62
C PHE A 129 4.14 23.25 -1.04
N ASN A 130 3.81 24.30 -0.29
CA ASN A 130 4.49 25.58 -0.41
C ASN A 130 5.08 25.90 0.96
N GLU A 131 6.33 25.50 1.16
CA GLU A 131 7.42 26.41 1.55
C GLU A 131 8.71 25.60 1.79
N GLU A 132 9.79 26.17 1.25
CA GLU A 132 11.17 26.01 1.70
C GLU A 132 12.00 24.81 1.19
N GLU A 133 12.62 25.07 0.05
CA GLU A 133 13.94 24.61 -0.36
C GLU A 133 14.99 24.88 0.75
N ALA A 134 15.52 23.82 1.37
CA ALA A 134 16.86 23.84 1.97
C ALA A 134 17.42 22.41 2.08
N GLN A 135 18.46 22.18 1.25
CA GLN A 135 19.63 21.33 1.45
C GLN A 135 19.59 20.30 2.59
N GLU A 136 19.86 19.02 2.28
CA GLU A 136 21.10 18.34 2.65
C GLU A 136 20.99 16.86 2.21
N ALA A 137 22.09 16.29 1.70
CA ALA A 137 22.16 14.89 1.32
C ALA A 137 22.07 13.99 2.57
N VAL A 138 20.86 13.73 3.05
CA VAL A 138 20.62 12.78 4.14
C VAL A 138 20.76 11.38 3.57
N LYS A 139 21.88 10.73 3.92
CA LYS A 139 22.06 9.29 3.77
C LYS A 139 20.93 8.63 4.55
N ASP A 140 19.97 8.05 3.83
CA ASP A 140 18.85 7.31 4.40
C ASP A 140 19.42 6.02 5.02
N GLU A 141 19.91 6.12 6.26
CA GLU A 141 20.34 4.98 7.05
C GLU A 141 19.08 4.18 7.39
N ALA A 142 19.07 2.90 6.99
CA ALA A 142 17.91 2.03 7.13
C ALA A 142 17.29 2.16 8.53
N PRO A 143 15.94 2.21 8.65
CA PRO A 143 15.28 2.39 9.92
C PRO A 143 15.83 1.40 10.94
N LYS A 144 16.43 1.92 12.03
CA LYS A 144 16.95 1.07 13.10
C LYS A 144 15.78 0.26 13.67
N LEU A 145 15.70 -1.00 13.24
CA LEU A 145 14.71 -1.97 13.69
C LEU A 145 14.99 -2.29 15.17
N SER A 146 14.34 -1.55 16.07
CA SER A 146 14.29 -1.93 17.48
C SER A 146 13.32 -3.09 17.63
N LEU A 147 13.85 -4.31 17.66
CA LEU A 147 13.05 -5.49 17.99
C LEU A 147 12.76 -5.47 19.50
N ASN A 148 11.49 -5.59 19.86
CA ASN A 148 11.12 -5.79 21.26
C ASN A 148 11.71 -7.11 21.77
N PRO A 149 12.23 -7.15 23.01
CA PRO A 149 12.77 -8.37 23.60
C PRO A 149 11.65 -9.42 23.75
N LEU A 150 12.02 -10.68 23.63
CA LEU A 150 11.10 -11.80 23.74
C LEU A 150 10.49 -11.85 25.16
N PRO A 151 9.17 -12.10 25.32
CA PRO A 151 8.56 -12.31 26.62
C PRO A 151 9.24 -13.43 27.41
N THR A 152 9.34 -13.29 28.74
CA THR A 152 10.08 -14.24 29.61
C THR A 152 9.53 -15.67 29.58
N GLU A 153 8.25 -15.83 29.24
CA GLU A 153 7.59 -17.13 29.11
C GLU A 153 8.07 -17.91 27.88
N LEU A 154 8.74 -17.27 26.93
CA LEU A 154 9.16 -17.84 25.66
C LEU A 154 10.70 -17.83 25.56
N LYS A 155 11.27 -18.89 24.97
CA LYS A 155 12.71 -19.01 24.69
C LYS A 155 12.94 -19.46 23.26
N TYR A 156 14.07 -19.05 22.69
CA TYR A 156 14.54 -19.61 21.44
C TYR A 156 15.15 -20.99 21.68
N ALA A 157 14.68 -21.96 20.93
CA ALA A 157 15.34 -23.25 20.72
C ALA A 157 15.88 -23.30 19.30
N TYR A 158 16.94 -24.07 19.10
CA TYR A 158 17.54 -24.27 17.78
C TYR A 158 17.35 -25.72 17.39
N LEU A 159 16.85 -25.96 16.18
CA LEU A 159 16.68 -27.31 15.65
C LEU A 159 18.01 -27.93 15.23
N GLU A 160 19.01 -27.10 14.93
CA GLU A 160 20.35 -27.50 14.50
C GLU A 160 21.43 -26.98 15.48
N GLU A 161 22.53 -27.73 15.62
CA GLU A 161 23.65 -27.38 16.51
C GLU A 161 24.39 -26.10 16.09
N ASN A 162 24.35 -25.76 14.80
CA ASN A 162 24.94 -24.54 14.22
C ASN A 162 24.14 -23.25 14.53
N LYS A 163 23.13 -23.33 15.42
CA LYS A 163 22.19 -22.24 15.74
C LYS A 163 21.42 -21.70 14.52
N LYS A 164 21.24 -22.54 13.50
CA LYS A 164 20.39 -22.25 12.36
C LYS A 164 18.96 -22.68 12.70
N CYS A 165 17.99 -21.97 12.14
CA CYS A 165 16.55 -22.25 12.31
C CYS A 165 16.05 -22.09 13.77
N PRO A 166 15.97 -20.85 14.30
CA PRO A 166 15.41 -20.61 15.63
C PRO A 166 13.90 -20.88 15.64
N VAL A 167 13.43 -21.58 16.68
CA VAL A 167 12.01 -21.83 16.97
C VAL A 167 11.71 -21.22 18.34
N ILE A 168 10.56 -20.56 18.46
CA ILE A 168 10.11 -20.01 19.74
C ILE A 168 9.30 -21.10 20.44
N ILE A 169 9.75 -21.51 21.62
CA ILE A 169 9.09 -22.51 22.46
C ILE A 169 8.79 -21.91 23.84
N SER A 170 7.85 -22.53 24.57
CA SER A 170 7.64 -22.18 25.97
C SER A 170 8.90 -22.45 26.79
N SER A 171 9.26 -21.49 27.64
CA SER A 171 10.34 -21.61 28.63
C SER A 171 10.08 -22.77 29.59
N SER A 172 8.80 -23.02 29.89
CA SER A 172 8.29 -24.07 30.79
C SER A 172 8.18 -25.44 30.11
N LEU A 173 8.55 -25.56 28.83
CA LEU A 173 8.54 -26.85 28.14
C LEU A 173 9.66 -27.74 28.71
N THR A 174 9.26 -28.69 29.55
CA THR A 174 10.07 -29.84 29.99
C THR A 174 9.80 -31.01 29.07
N ILE A 175 10.84 -31.50 28.40
CA ILE A 175 10.76 -32.75 27.64
C ILE A 175 10.80 -33.90 28.67
N PRO A 176 9.84 -34.83 28.68
CA PRO A 176 9.81 -35.98 29.59
C PRO A 176 10.93 -36.99 29.31
#